data_AF-A0A9D1PY23-F1
#
_entry.id   AF-A0A9D1PY23-F1
#
_cell.length_a   1.000
_cell.length_b   1.000
_cell.length_c   1.000
_cell.angle_alpha   90.00
_cell.angle_beta   90.00
_cell.angle_gamma   90.00
#
_symmetry.space_group_name_H-M   'P 1'
#
loop_
_entity.id
_entity.type
_entity.pdbx_description
1 polymer ?
#
loop_
_entity_poly.entity_id
_entity_poly.type
_entity_poly.pdbx_seq_one_letter_code
_entity_poly.pdbx_strand_id
1 'polypeptide(L)'
;MKDLKCGLRECRYNKGYCCCSKSITVSGMTDCTTFTPDESKRRVEFEAANDFIPANYNVDTQVKCDANCIYNSDGSCSATGITVMGNVPDSAKCLTFIRD
;
A
#
# COMPACT_ATOMS: atom_id res chain seq x y z
N MET A 1 -14.06 3.39 -4.54
CA MET A 1 -13.31 3.62 -3.29
C MET A 1 -12.75 2.28 -2.81
N LYS A 2 -11.44 2.20 -2.57
CA LYS A 2 -10.76 0.99 -2.12
C LYS A 2 -10.18 1.21 -0.73
N ASP A 3 -10.35 0.23 0.15
CA ASP A 3 -9.70 0.20 1.45
C ASP A 3 -8.25 -0.26 1.26
N LEU A 4 -7.33 0.69 1.06
CA LEU A 4 -5.92 0.41 0.84
C LEU A 4 -5.10 0.66 2.12
N LYS A 5 -4.72 -0.42 2.79
CA LYS A 5 -3.91 -0.42 4.00
C LYS A 5 -2.43 -0.59 3.66
N CYS A 6 -1.59 0.28 4.21
CA CYS A 6 -0.14 0.19 4.09
C CYS A 6 0.47 -0.02 5.48
N GLY A 7 1.07 -1.19 5.71
CA GLY A 7 1.75 -1.51 6.96
C GLY A 7 3.19 -0.99 7.04
N LEU A 8 3.71 -0.39 5.96
CA LEU A 8 5.06 0.16 5.91
C LEU A 8 5.06 1.61 6.40
N ARG A 9 5.55 1.83 7.61
CA ARG A 9 5.51 3.13 8.30
C ARG A 9 6.35 4.18 7.61
N GLU A 10 7.49 3.76 7.10
CA GLU A 10 8.40 4.61 6.34
C GLU A 10 7.84 4.98 4.97
N CYS A 11 6.74 4.38 4.49
CA CYS A 11 6.20 4.75 3.19
C CYS A 11 5.80 6.24 3.18
N ARG A 12 6.32 7.00 2.22
CA ARG A 12 5.98 8.42 2.01
C ARG A 12 4.47 8.66 1.92
N TYR A 13 3.76 7.75 1.26
CA TYR A 13 2.32 7.85 1.03
C TYR A 13 1.46 7.30 2.17
N ASN A 14 2.06 6.66 3.17
CA ASN A 14 1.36 6.15 4.33
C ASN A 14 1.05 7.29 5.33
N LYS A 15 -0.23 7.44 5.66
CA LYS A 15 -0.72 8.32 6.71
C LYS A 15 -1.63 7.51 7.62
N GLY A 16 -1.16 7.17 8.82
CA GLY A 16 -1.95 6.40 9.79
C GLY A 16 -2.45 5.07 9.24
N TYR A 17 -1.57 4.28 8.62
CA TYR A 17 -1.85 2.99 7.96
C TYR A 17 -2.73 3.07 6.69
N CYS A 18 -3.12 4.26 6.24
CA CYS A 18 -3.84 4.47 4.99
C CYS A 18 -2.86 4.94 3.90
N CYS A 19 -2.84 4.25 2.75
CA CYS A 19 -2.07 4.72 1.60
C CYS A 19 -2.84 5.83 0.88
N CYS A 20 -2.34 7.06 0.92
CA CYS A 20 -2.96 8.22 0.28
C CYS A 20 -2.38 8.54 -1.11
N SER A 21 -1.74 7.57 -1.77
CA SER A 21 -1.29 7.76 -3.16
C SER A 21 -2.50 7.80 -4.09
N LYS A 22 -2.49 8.65 -5.14
CA LYS A 22 -3.56 8.66 -6.15
C LYS A 22 -3.60 7.38 -6.99
N SER A 23 -2.45 6.74 -7.14
CA SER A 23 -2.32 5.47 -7.86
C SER A 23 -1.25 4.61 -7.20
N ILE A 24 -1.46 3.30 -7.14
CA ILE A 24 -0.41 2.33 -6.81
C ILE A 24 -0.30 1.26 -7.90
N THR A 25 0.86 0.64 -8.02
CA THR A 25 1.11 -0.45 -8.96
C THR A 25 1.64 -1.66 -8.20
N VAL A 26 0.97 -2.80 -8.38
CA VAL A 26 1.40 -4.11 -7.86
C VAL A 26 1.97 -4.90 -9.03
N SER A 27 3.25 -5.25 -8.96
CA SER A 27 3.97 -5.96 -10.02
C SER A 27 3.61 -7.44 -10.10
N GLY A 28 4.08 -8.11 -11.15
CA GLY A 28 3.99 -9.56 -11.33
C GLY A 28 4.50 -10.39 -10.15
N MET A 29 5.49 -9.87 -9.40
CA MET A 29 6.06 -10.51 -8.22
C MET A 29 5.36 -10.11 -6.91
N THR A 30 4.17 -9.51 -7.00
CA THR A 30 3.37 -8.95 -5.91
C THR A 30 3.93 -7.67 -5.28
N ASP A 31 5.03 -7.12 -5.82
CA ASP A 31 5.68 -5.97 -5.22
C ASP A 31 4.89 -4.68 -5.50
N CYS A 32 4.65 -3.88 -4.47
CA CYS A 32 4.13 -2.52 -4.62
C CYS A 32 5.25 -1.60 -5.10
N THR A 33 5.38 -1.41 -6.40
CA THR A 33 6.44 -0.59 -7.01
C THR A 33 6.26 0.92 -6.77
N THR A 34 5.11 1.31 -6.24
CA THR A 34 4.83 2.68 -5.79
C THR A 34 5.35 2.96 -4.38
N PHE A 35 5.77 1.92 -3.65
CA PHE A 35 6.39 2.13 -2.36
C PHE A 35 7.66 2.99 -2.49
N THR A 36 7.74 4.02 -1.66
CA THR A 36 8.93 4.88 -1.57
C THR A 36 9.14 5.19 -0.10
N PRO A 37 10.29 4.81 0.48
CA PRO A 37 10.59 5.12 1.87
C PRO A 37 10.84 6.63 2.05
N ASP A 38 10.46 7.14 3.21
CA ASP A 38 10.73 8.47 3.72
C ASP A 38 11.66 8.31 4.92
N GLU A 39 12.93 8.67 4.72
CA GLU A 39 13.98 8.61 5.75
C GLU A 39 13.61 9.41 7.01
N SER A 40 12.78 10.44 6.87
CA SER A 40 12.30 11.24 8.01
C SER A 40 11.38 10.43 8.91
N LYS A 41 10.59 9.50 8.34
CA LYS A 41 9.72 8.58 9.08
C LYS A 41 10.49 7.36 9.61
N ARG A 42 11.52 6.92 8.88
CA ARG A 42 12.39 5.80 9.27
C ARG A 42 13.15 6.04 10.58
N ARG A 43 13.38 7.31 10.96
CA ARG A 43 14.07 7.73 12.19
C ARG A 43 13.14 7.91 13.40
N VAL A 44 11.83 7.78 13.23
CA VAL A 44 10.85 8.01 14.31
C VAL A 44 10.48 6.65 14.93
N GLU A 45 11.05 6.34 16.09
CA GLU A 45 10.75 5.09 16.82
C GLU A 45 9.36 5.11 17.50
N PHE A 46 8.76 6.30 17.71
CA PHE A 46 7.49 6.48 18.43
C PHE A 46 6.55 7.45 17.70
N GLU A 47 5.39 6.95 17.25
CA GLU A 47 4.36 7.71 16.51
C GLU A 47 3.09 7.98 17.33
N ALA A 48 3.22 8.20 18.65
CA ALA A 48 2.03 8.50 19.46
C ALA A 48 1.26 9.75 18.96
N ALA A 49 1.87 10.66 18.19
CA ALA A 49 1.18 11.86 17.68
C ALA A 49 0.53 11.71 16.30
N ASN A 50 1.01 10.82 15.41
CA ASN A 50 0.48 10.65 14.05
C ASN A 50 -0.67 9.64 13.97
N ASP A 51 -0.77 8.72 14.93
CA ASP A 51 -1.89 7.77 15.05
C ASP A 51 -3.24 8.47 15.34
N PHE A 52 -3.23 9.75 15.72
CA PHE A 52 -4.42 10.56 15.93
C PHE A 52 -4.93 11.28 14.68
N ILE A 53 -4.20 11.25 13.56
CA ILE A 53 -4.68 11.81 12.30
C ILE A 53 -5.66 10.79 11.71
N PRO A 54 -6.96 11.12 11.56
CA PRO A 54 -7.91 10.20 10.98
C PRO A 54 -7.44 9.82 9.57
N ALA A 55 -7.32 8.53 9.32
CA ALA A 55 -7.04 8.02 7.99
C ALA A 55 -8.08 8.59 7.02
N ASN A 56 -7.60 9.21 5.94
CA ASN A 56 -8.47 9.75 4.91
C ASN A 56 -8.81 8.65 3.91
N TYR A 57 -9.88 7.90 4.20
CA TYR A 57 -10.37 6.81 3.36
C TYR A 57 -11.02 7.26 2.04
N ASN A 58 -11.17 8.57 1.80
CA ASN A 58 -11.79 9.14 0.60
C ASN A 58 -10.84 9.26 -0.60
N VAL A 59 -9.71 8.53 -0.59
CA VAL A 59 -8.81 8.52 -1.75
C VAL A 59 -9.32 7.51 -2.79
N ASP A 60 -9.76 8.01 -3.94
CA ASP A 60 -10.06 7.16 -5.09
C ASP A 60 -8.74 6.69 -5.73
N THR A 61 -8.12 5.73 -5.04
CA THR A 61 -6.80 5.23 -5.41
C THR A 61 -6.95 4.21 -6.53
N GLN A 62 -6.39 4.53 -7.70
CA GLN A 62 -6.28 3.58 -8.79
C GLN A 62 -5.22 2.52 -8.47
N VAL A 63 -5.52 1.24 -8.66
CA VAL A 63 -4.55 0.15 -8.41
C VAL A 63 -4.32 -0.60 -9.70
N LYS A 64 -3.17 -0.34 -10.33
CA LYS A 64 -2.67 -1.14 -11.44
C LYS A 64 -2.11 -2.45 -10.90
N CYS A 65 -2.43 -3.56 -11.54
CA CYS A 65 -2.09 -4.89 -11.07
C CYS A 65 -1.58 -5.72 -12.24
N ASP A 66 -0.30 -6.05 -12.20
CA ASP A 66 0.34 -6.96 -13.15
C ASP A 66 0.58 -8.34 -12.53
N ALA A 67 0.19 -8.54 -11.27
CA ALA A 67 0.26 -9.81 -10.58
C ALA A 67 -0.70 -10.82 -11.19
N ASN A 68 -0.26 -12.07 -11.34
CA ASN A 68 -1.15 -13.18 -11.71
C ASN A 68 -1.97 -13.61 -10.49
N CYS A 69 -3.07 -12.90 -10.23
CA CYS A 69 -3.96 -13.12 -9.10
C CYS A 69 -5.42 -13.02 -9.49
N ILE A 70 -6.30 -13.63 -8.70
CA ILE A 70 -7.76 -13.66 -8.92
C ILE A 70 -8.40 -12.26 -8.94
N TYR A 71 -7.72 -11.26 -8.38
CA TYR A 71 -8.17 -9.88 -8.33
C TYR A 71 -7.65 -9.05 -9.49
N ASN A 72 -6.81 -9.61 -10.37
CA ASN A 72 -6.39 -8.92 -11.58
C ASN A 72 -7.48 -9.04 -12.64
N SER A 73 -8.03 -7.89 -13.05
CA SER A 73 -8.98 -7.76 -14.14
C SER A 73 -8.40 -6.76 -15.15
N ASP A 74 -7.87 -7.29 -16.25
CA ASP A 74 -7.26 -6.54 -17.35
C ASP A 74 -6.23 -5.48 -16.91
N GLY A 75 -5.32 -5.83 -15.99
CA GLY A 75 -4.27 -4.93 -15.52
C GLY A 75 -4.71 -3.98 -14.40
N SER A 76 -5.95 -4.11 -13.93
CA SER A 76 -6.50 -3.34 -12.80
C SER A 76 -6.90 -4.29 -11.68
N CYS A 77 -6.64 -3.90 -10.43
CA CYS A 77 -7.07 -4.69 -9.29
C CYS A 77 -8.59 -4.49 -9.07
N SER A 78 -9.37 -5.57 -8.92
CA SER A 78 -10.79 -5.54 -8.57
C SER A 78 -11.05 -5.64 -7.06
N ALA A 79 -10.02 -5.90 -6.26
CA ALA A 79 -10.18 -6.04 -4.80
C ALA A 79 -10.65 -4.73 -4.14
N THR A 80 -11.66 -4.85 -3.27
CA THR A 80 -12.17 -3.74 -2.46
C THR A 80 -11.22 -3.39 -1.32
N GLY A 81 -10.59 -4.40 -0.71
CA GLY A 81 -9.62 -4.23 0.38
C GLY A 81 -8.25 -4.74 -0.03
N ILE A 82 -7.24 -3.88 0.04
CA ILE A 82 -5.87 -4.16 -0.39
C ILE A 82 -4.92 -3.88 0.77
N THR A 83 -4.10 -4.85 1.11
CA THR A 83 -3.09 -4.73 2.17
C THR A 83 -1.70 -4.84 1.56
N VAL A 84 -0.84 -3.85 1.83
CA VAL A 84 0.58 -3.85 1.45
C VAL A 84 1.44 -3.86 2.71
N MET A 85 2.38 -4.79 2.80
CA MET A 85 3.35 -4.90 3.89
C MET A 85 4.72 -5.33 3.35
N GLY A 86 5.77 -5.14 4.16
CA GLY A 86 7.10 -5.66 3.86
C GLY A 86 7.78 -6.16 5.13
N ASN A 87 8.59 -7.20 4.98
CA ASN A 87 9.33 -7.82 6.09
C ASN A 87 10.81 -7.42 6.09
N VAL A 88 11.28 -6.80 5.02
CA VAL A 88 12.63 -6.24 4.90
C VAL A 88 12.54 -4.77 4.49
N PRO A 89 13.52 -3.94 4.89
CA PRO A 89 13.64 -2.58 4.41
C PRO A 89 13.56 -2.55 2.88
N ASP A 90 12.84 -1.58 2.34
CA ASP A 90 12.73 -1.35 0.90
C ASP A 90 11.97 -2.43 0.11
N SER A 91 11.30 -3.36 0.80
CA SER A 91 10.33 -4.26 0.18
C SER A 91 8.90 -3.87 0.55
N ALA A 92 8.02 -3.92 -0.44
CA ALA A 92 6.60 -3.77 -0.22
C ALA A 92 5.88 -4.79 -1.08
N LYS A 93 5.04 -5.63 -0.48
CA LYS A 93 4.32 -6.71 -1.14
C LYS A 93 2.83 -6.61 -0.86
N CYS A 94 2.03 -6.93 -1.87
CA CYS A 94 0.59 -7.04 -1.77
C CYS A 94 0.24 -8.35 -1.06
N LEU A 95 -0.24 -8.28 0.18
CA LEU A 95 -0.73 -9.43 0.94
C LEU A 95 -2.13 -9.87 0.53
N THR A 96 -2.85 -9.03 -0.20
CA THR A 96 -4.13 -9.38 -0.83
C THR A 96 -3.96 -10.30 -2.04
N PHE A 97 -2.72 -10.55 -2.47
CA PHE A 97 -2.44 -11.48 -3.56
C PHE A 97 -2.98 -12.89 -3.23
N ILE A 98 -3.85 -13.40 -4.11
CA ILE A 98 -4.28 -14.80 -4.12
C ILE A 98 -4.06 -15.30 -5.54
N ARG A 99 -3.22 -16.33 -5.69
CA ARG A 99 -2.89 -16.92 -6.99
C ARG A 99 -4.14 -17.58 -7.58
N ASP A 100 -4.36 -17.36 -8.86
CA ASP A 100 -5.36 -18.08 -9.67
C ASP A 100 -4.92 -19.53 -9.95
#